data_AF-A0A7T8QSN9-F1
#
_entry.id   AF-A0A7T8QSN9-F1
#
_cell.length_a   1.000
_cell.length_b   1.000
_cell.length_c   1.000
_cell.angle_alpha   90.00
_cell.angle_beta   90.00
_cell.angle_gamma   90.00
#
_symmetry.space_group_name_H-M   'P 1'
#
loop_
_entity.id
_entity.type
_entity.pdbx_description
1 polymer ?
#
loop_
_entity_poly.entity_id
_entity_poly.type
_entity_poly.pdbx_seq_one_letter_code
_entity_poly.pdbx_strand_id
1 'polypeptide(L)'
;MASAATVTKDLMIEKDLKCDICKLVFGKLNDEVLTQDNADEALAKLENVSSFVGETCTKFVEEIVKPKIDEILANKPEPEAACQELELC
;
A
#
# COMPACT_ATOMS: atom_id res chain seq x y z
N MET A 1 -1.19 -37.56 -1.28
CA MET A 1 -1.44 -36.78 -2.51
C MET A 1 -2.39 -35.65 -2.11
N ALA A 2 -1.85 -34.48 -1.75
CA ALA A 2 -2.66 -33.32 -1.37
C ALA A 2 -3.04 -32.56 -2.63
N SER A 3 -4.35 -32.43 -2.87
CA SER A 3 -4.95 -31.86 -4.07
C SER A 3 -4.50 -30.42 -4.34
N ALA A 4 -4.05 -30.17 -5.57
CA ALA A 4 -3.65 -28.87 -6.12
C ALA A 4 -4.79 -27.81 -6.24
N ALA A 5 -5.97 -28.07 -5.67
CA ALA A 5 -7.16 -27.23 -5.83
C ALA A 5 -7.39 -26.23 -4.68
N THR A 6 -6.76 -26.40 -3.51
CA THR A 6 -6.87 -25.45 -2.39
C THR A 6 -5.78 -24.37 -2.39
N VAL A 7 -4.64 -24.63 -3.06
CA VAL A 7 -3.49 -23.69 -3.07
C VAL A 7 -3.76 -22.43 -3.92
N THR A 8 -4.60 -22.52 -4.95
CA THR A 8 -4.86 -21.40 -5.87
C THR A 8 -5.79 -20.34 -5.30
N LYS A 9 -6.67 -20.69 -4.34
CA LYS A 9 -7.68 -19.77 -3.82
C LYS A 9 -7.15 -18.88 -2.69
N ASP A 10 -6.30 -19.41 -1.82
CA ASP A 10 -5.64 -18.65 -0.75
C ASP A 10 -4.63 -17.63 -1.30
N LEU A 11 -3.86 -17.96 -2.35
CA LEU A 11 -2.91 -17.01 -2.96
C LEU A 11 -3.60 -15.82 -3.63
N MET A 12 -4.77 -16.03 -4.25
CA MET A 12 -5.53 -14.95 -4.89
C MET A 12 -6.08 -14.01 -3.83
N ILE A 13 -6.62 -14.54 -2.72
CA ILE A 13 -7.11 -13.72 -1.59
C ILE A 13 -5.99 -12.87 -1.01
N GLU A 14 -4.77 -13.41 -0.86
CA GLU A 14 -3.64 -12.62 -0.39
C GLU A 14 -3.19 -11.53 -1.37
N LYS A 15 -3.18 -11.81 -2.68
CA LYS A 15 -2.79 -10.82 -3.70
C LYS A 15 -3.86 -9.73 -3.84
N ASP A 16 -5.14 -10.09 -3.85
CA ASP A 16 -6.25 -9.13 -3.84
C ASP A 16 -6.18 -8.23 -2.59
N LEU A 17 -5.94 -8.80 -1.40
CA LEU A 17 -5.79 -8.03 -0.16
C LEU A 17 -4.57 -7.10 -0.21
N LYS A 18 -3.42 -7.56 -0.73
CA LYS A 18 -2.21 -6.75 -0.90
C LYS A 18 -2.43 -5.62 -1.92
N CYS A 19 -3.14 -5.90 -3.00
CA CYS A 19 -3.52 -4.93 -4.01
C CYS A 19 -4.44 -3.84 -3.42
N ASP A 20 -5.46 -4.24 -2.66
CA ASP A 20 -6.38 -3.31 -2.00
C ASP A 20 -5.69 -2.45 -0.94
N ILE A 21 -4.83 -3.05 -0.11
CA ILE A 21 -4.03 -2.31 0.88
C ILE A 21 -3.12 -1.28 0.19
N CYS A 22 -2.43 -1.70 -0.86
CA CYS A 22 -1.54 -0.81 -1.60
C CYS A 22 -2.33 0.37 -2.20
N LYS A 23 -3.45 0.09 -2.90
CA LYS A 23 -4.28 1.13 -3.50
C LYS A 23 -4.86 2.08 -2.46
N LEU A 24 -5.24 1.56 -1.30
CA LEU A 24 -5.72 2.38 -0.19
C LEU A 24 -4.64 3.34 0.29
N VAL A 25 -3.40 2.88 0.46
CA VAL A 25 -2.28 3.71 0.90
C VAL A 25 -1.94 4.79 -0.12
N PHE A 26 -1.80 4.43 -1.40
CA PHE A 26 -1.53 5.41 -2.46
C PHE A 26 -2.72 6.35 -2.72
N GLY A 27 -3.95 5.86 -2.58
CA GLY A 27 -5.14 6.69 -2.64
C GLY A 27 -5.18 7.71 -1.50
N LYS A 28 -4.88 7.28 -0.27
CA LYS A 28 -4.76 8.18 0.89
C LYS A 28 -3.68 9.23 0.72
N LEU A 29 -2.55 8.83 0.12
CA LEU A 29 -1.51 9.76 -0.25
C LEU A 29 -2.07 10.83 -1.18
N ASN A 30 -2.70 10.42 -2.29
CA ASN A 30 -3.21 11.33 -3.30
C ASN A 30 -4.35 12.25 -2.83
N ASP A 31 -5.28 11.74 -2.02
CA ASP A 31 -6.47 12.48 -1.56
C ASP A 31 -6.18 13.44 -0.38
N GLU A 32 -5.45 12.99 0.65
CA GLU A 32 -5.43 13.66 1.97
C GLU A 32 -4.05 14.14 2.42
N VAL A 33 -2.99 13.63 1.78
CA VAL A 33 -1.61 13.86 2.19
C VAL A 33 -0.88 14.80 1.24
N LEU A 34 -1.20 14.79 -0.06
CA LEU A 34 -0.60 15.71 -1.03
C LEU A 34 -0.95 17.19 -0.84
N THR A 35 -1.88 17.52 0.07
CA THR A 35 -2.09 18.91 0.51
C THR A 35 -1.07 19.35 1.55
N GLN A 36 -0.23 18.43 2.04
CA GLN A 36 0.79 18.64 3.04
C GLN A 36 2.14 18.35 2.40
N ASP A 37 2.89 19.39 2.06
CA ASP A 37 4.23 19.29 1.46
C ASP A 37 5.30 18.74 2.44
N ASN A 38 4.92 17.94 3.44
CA ASN A 38 5.83 17.39 4.45
C ASN A 38 5.72 15.86 4.54
N ALA A 39 6.81 15.18 4.22
CA ALA A 39 6.97 13.73 4.31
C ALA A 39 6.71 13.16 5.72
N ASP A 40 7.08 13.87 6.79
CA ASP A 40 6.85 13.40 8.16
C ASP A 40 5.36 13.37 8.49
N GLU A 41 4.61 14.38 8.05
CA GLU A 41 3.17 14.46 8.31
C GLU A 41 2.38 13.47 7.44
N ALA A 42 2.83 13.28 6.20
CA ALA A 42 2.38 12.25 5.31
C ALA A 42 2.48 10.85 5.93
N LEU A 43 3.65 10.54 6.48
CA LEU A 43 3.90 9.26 7.13
C LEU A 43 3.05 9.07 8.38
N ALA A 44 2.95 10.09 9.24
CA ALA A 44 2.14 10.00 10.46
C ALA A 44 0.66 9.67 10.16
N LYS A 45 0.11 10.24 9.09
CA LYS A 45 -1.26 9.92 8.63
C LYS A 45 -1.36 8.49 8.11
N LEU A 46 -0.40 8.05 7.30
CA LEU A 46 -0.37 6.68 6.79
C LEU A 46 -0.19 5.65 7.90
N GLU A 47 0.65 5.91 8.89
CA GLU A 47 0.86 5.04 10.05
C GLU A 47 -0.42 4.88 10.89
N ASN A 48 -1.24 5.95 10.99
CA ASN A 48 -2.53 5.89 11.67
C ASN A 48 -3.53 5.00 10.91
N VAL A 49 -3.63 5.21 9.59
CA VAL A 49 -4.48 4.40 8.71
C VAL A 49 -4.02 2.95 8.71
N SER A 50 -2.71 2.69 8.58
CA SER A 50 -2.17 1.35 8.50
C SER A 50 -2.35 0.58 9.79
N SER A 51 -2.20 1.25 10.95
CA SER A 51 -2.45 0.66 12.26
C SER A 51 -3.91 0.22 12.44
N PHE A 52 -4.87 0.93 11.83
CA PHE A 52 -6.28 0.54 11.85
C PHE A 52 -6.56 -0.65 10.91
N VAL A 53 -5.88 -0.73 9.77
CA VAL A 53 -6.06 -1.80 8.77
C VAL A 53 -5.43 -3.11 9.23
N GLY A 54 -4.23 -3.06 9.84
CA GLY A 54 -3.54 -4.21 10.40
C GLY A 54 -2.05 -4.30 10.03
N GLU A 55 -1.38 -5.32 10.57
CA GLU A 55 0.08 -5.44 10.52
C GLU A 55 0.66 -5.50 9.09
N THR A 56 -0.05 -6.10 8.14
CA THR A 56 0.35 -6.15 6.72
C THR A 56 0.43 -4.75 6.11
N CYS A 57 -0.51 -3.86 6.46
CA CYS A 57 -0.50 -2.49 5.98
C CYS A 57 0.64 -1.70 6.63
N THR A 58 0.84 -1.87 7.94
CA THR A 58 1.93 -1.19 8.66
C THR A 58 3.29 -1.55 8.07
N LYS A 59 3.56 -2.84 7.84
CA LYS A 59 4.79 -3.29 7.17
C LYS A 59 4.94 -2.70 5.77
N PHE A 60 3.84 -2.66 5.00
CA PHE A 60 3.87 -2.06 3.67
C PHE A 60 4.24 -0.56 3.72
N VAL A 61 3.64 0.20 4.63
CA VAL A 61 3.96 1.62 4.81
C VAL A 61 5.42 1.81 5.26
N GLU A 62 5.89 1.03 6.23
CA GLU A 62 7.24 1.18 6.79
C GLU A 62 8.35 0.72 5.83
N GLU A 63 8.14 -0.38 5.10
CA GLU A 63 9.18 -0.99 4.27
C GLU A 63 9.16 -0.48 2.81
N ILE A 64 8.01 -0.08 2.29
CA ILE A 64 7.86 0.30 0.87
C ILE A 64 7.64 1.80 0.71
N VAL A 65 6.70 2.37 1.47
CA VAL A 65 6.28 3.77 1.26
C VAL A 65 7.22 4.74 1.93
N LYS A 66 7.58 4.52 3.20
CA LYS A 66 8.49 5.36 3.98
C LYS A 66 9.83 5.67 3.30
N PRO A 67 10.57 4.71 2.71
CA PRO A 67 11.83 5.03 2.03
C PRO A 67 11.65 5.79 0.70
N LYS A 68 10.44 5.78 0.13
CA LYS A 68 10.12 6.40 -1.17
C LYS A 68 9.18 7.59 -1.03
N ILE A 69 8.88 8.04 0.19
CA ILE A 69 7.80 8.99 0.44
C ILE A 69 8.02 10.30 -0.30
N ASP A 70 9.24 10.83 -0.33
CA ASP A 70 9.55 12.08 -1.03
C ASP A 70 9.32 11.97 -2.55
N GLU A 71 9.70 10.83 -3.14
CA GLU A 71 9.48 10.52 -4.56
C GLU A 71 7.98 10.36 -4.87
N ILE A 72 7.26 9.68 -3.99
CA ILE A 72 5.82 9.44 -4.12
C ILE A 72 5.05 10.76 -4.00
N LEU A 73 5.42 11.65 -3.07
CA LEU A 73 4.80 12.96 -2.92
C LEU A 73 5.11 13.88 -4.11
N ALA A 74 6.32 13.79 -4.68
CA ALA A 74 6.71 14.57 -5.85
C ALA A 74 6.02 14.10 -7.15
N ASN A 75 5.97 12.79 -7.37
CA ASN A 75 5.46 12.20 -8.61
C ASN A 75 3.96 11.91 -8.59
N LYS A 76 3.37 11.80 -7.39
CA LYS A 76 1.93 11.58 -7.17
C LYS A 76 1.41 10.42 -8.03
N PRO A 77 2.03 9.23 -7.94
CA PRO A 77 1.71 8.13 -8.83
C PRO A 77 0.25 7.72 -8.66
N GLU A 78 -0.39 7.33 -9.76
CA GLU A 78 -1.76 6.82 -9.71
C GLU A 78 -1.77 5.50 -8.91
N PRO A 79 -2.73 5.31 -7.97
CA PRO A 79 -2.71 4.17 -7.04
C PRO A 79 -2.68 2.81 -7.75
N GLU A 80 -3.40 2.68 -8.85
CA GLU A 80 -3.47 1.43 -9.59
C GLU A 80 -2.13 1.11 -10.29
N ALA A 81 -1.51 2.12 -10.90
CA ALA A 81 -0.22 1.96 -11.58
C ALA A 81 0.91 1.67 -10.58
N ALA A 82 0.97 2.41 -9.47
CA ALA A 82 1.96 2.20 -8.43
C ALA A 82 1.92 0.77 -7.87
N CYS A 83 0.71 0.25 -7.62
CA CYS A 83 0.54 -1.09 -7.07
C CYS A 83 0.79 -2.21 -8.09
N GLN A 84 0.62 -1.95 -9.39
CA GLN A 84 1.04 -2.85 -10.46
C GLN A 84 2.56 -2.92 -10.60
N GLU A 85 3.24 -1.78 -10.49
CA GLU A 85 4.71 -1.73 -10.53
C GLU A 85 5.36 -2.47 -9.35
N LEU A 86 4.67 -2.53 -8.22
CA LEU A 86 5.09 -3.29 -7.03
C LEU A 86 4.68 -4.77 -7.10
N GLU A 87 4.04 -5.21 -8.19
CA GLU A 87 3.51 -6.57 -8.41
C GLU A 87 2.47 -7.04 -7.36
N LEU A 88 1.96 -6.09 -6.56
CA LEU A 88 0.92 -6.32 -5.55
C LEU A 88 -0.46 -6.44 -6.21
N CYS A 89 -0.64 -5.72 -7.32
CA CYS A 89 -1.63 -5.94 -8.34
C CYS A 89 -0.91 -6.53 -9.57
#